data_AF-B3G4N7-F1
#
_entry.id   AF-B3G4N7-F1
#
_cell.length_a   1.000
_cell.length_b   1.000
_cell.length_c   1.000
_cell.angle_alpha   90.00
_cell.angle_beta   90.00
_cell.angle_gamma   90.00
#
_symmetry.space_group_name_H-M   'P 1'
#
loop_
_entity.id
_entity.type
_entity.pdbx_description
1 polymer ?
#
loop_
_entity_poly.entity_id
_entity_poly.type
_entity_poly.pdbx_seq_one_letter_code
_entity_poly.pdbx_strand_id
1 'polypeptide(L)'
;MFDFILYFSLISLSSSSYVAVFLPDNMKMFLKENIFHFHNNSSPFNGNTRHIYCDHSTLEFSPKSDAMNEYKLHFGHVQHMKVLAYAEDENAQAILIHPIGDKDNHISINQYPHITISVSDIKPYEPVYSNDLWKRFMDNQIVQMQFDEKDKPKSIVLKDDENIREWNGKLTGNSKYVETQAYLKIFDDNIDLYGIVCVDNLWKNNKCQKN
;
A
#
# COMPACT_ATOMS: atom_id res chain seq x y z
N MET A 1 -14.10 -25.61 -52.25
CA MET A 1 -14.70 -24.31 -51.86
C MET A 1 -14.60 -24.25 -50.35
N PHE A 2 -13.77 -23.34 -49.86
CA PHE A 2 -13.43 -23.16 -48.44
C PHE A 2 -14.62 -22.58 -47.68
N ASP A 3 -14.81 -23.00 -46.43
CA ASP A 3 -15.26 -22.11 -45.35
C ASP A 3 -14.84 -22.69 -44.00
N PHE A 4 -13.66 -22.25 -43.54
CA PHE A 4 -13.21 -22.37 -42.16
C PHE A 4 -13.70 -21.11 -41.44
N ILE A 5 -14.80 -21.20 -40.69
CA ILE A 5 -15.21 -20.13 -39.78
C ILE A 5 -14.44 -20.32 -38.47
N LEU A 6 -13.30 -19.64 -38.36
CA LEU A 6 -12.56 -19.44 -37.12
C LEU A 6 -13.33 -18.43 -36.27
N TYR A 7 -14.08 -18.93 -35.29
CA TYR A 7 -14.55 -18.11 -34.17
C TYR A 7 -13.34 -17.78 -33.27
N PHE A 8 -12.72 -16.62 -33.50
CA PHE A 8 -11.90 -15.97 -32.48
C PHE A 8 -12.84 -15.37 -31.44
N SER A 9 -13.06 -16.11 -30.36
CA SER A 9 -13.62 -15.54 -29.13
C SER A 9 -12.67 -14.47 -28.64
N LEU A 10 -13.13 -13.22 -28.68
CA LEU A 10 -12.47 -12.04 -28.12
C LEU A 10 -12.02 -12.34 -26.69
N ILE A 11 -10.71 -12.34 -26.46
CA ILE A 11 -10.13 -12.27 -25.13
C ILE A 11 -10.46 -10.88 -24.59
N SER A 12 -11.58 -10.76 -23.87
CA SER A 12 -11.81 -9.65 -22.97
C SER A 12 -10.80 -9.78 -21.83
N LEU A 13 -9.67 -9.10 -21.97
CA LEU A 13 -8.81 -8.78 -20.84
C LEU A 13 -9.61 -7.82 -19.95
N SER A 14 -10.44 -8.37 -19.06
CA SER A 14 -11.04 -7.58 -17.99
C SER A 14 -9.88 -7.02 -17.17
N SER A 15 -9.58 -5.73 -17.34
CA SER A 15 -8.62 -5.04 -16.48
C SER A 15 -9.10 -5.23 -15.04
N SER A 16 -8.31 -5.90 -14.22
CA SER A 16 -8.61 -6.10 -12.80
C SER A 16 -8.86 -4.74 -12.15
N SER A 17 -10.08 -4.52 -11.65
CA SER A 17 -10.43 -3.31 -10.90
C SER A 17 -10.02 -3.45 -9.45
N TYR A 18 -9.66 -2.36 -8.80
CA TYR A 18 -9.43 -2.35 -7.36
C TYR A 18 -10.12 -1.14 -6.72
N VAL A 19 -10.53 -1.32 -5.47
CA VAL A 19 -11.08 -0.25 -4.63
C VAL A 19 -9.98 0.21 -3.68
N ALA A 20 -9.82 1.51 -3.57
CA ALA A 20 -8.75 2.12 -2.79
C ALA A 20 -9.17 3.45 -2.19
N VAL A 21 -8.38 3.90 -1.22
CA VAL A 21 -8.36 5.27 -0.75
C VAL A 21 -7.33 6.01 -1.59
N PHE A 22 -7.79 6.85 -2.52
CA PHE A 22 -6.92 7.63 -3.39
C PHE A 22 -6.54 8.96 -2.75
N LEU A 23 -5.25 9.26 -2.77
CA LEU A 23 -4.72 10.49 -2.22
C LEU A 23 -5.00 11.65 -3.18
N PRO A 24 -5.54 12.79 -2.71
CA PRO A 24 -5.55 14.03 -3.48
C PRO A 24 -4.14 14.60 -3.64
N ASP A 25 -3.96 15.52 -4.59
CA ASP A 25 -2.62 16.01 -4.98
C ASP A 25 -1.86 16.70 -3.83
N ASN A 26 -2.56 17.41 -2.94
CA ASN A 26 -1.96 18.00 -1.75
C ASN A 26 -1.41 16.94 -0.77
N MET A 27 -2.07 15.78 -0.64
CA MET A 27 -1.58 14.68 0.19
C MET A 27 -0.41 13.94 -0.47
N LYS A 28 -0.43 13.79 -1.80
CA LYS A 28 0.74 13.27 -2.54
C LYS A 28 1.95 14.19 -2.38
N MET A 29 1.75 15.50 -2.48
CA MET A 29 2.80 16.50 -2.28
C MET A 29 3.31 16.47 -0.83
N PHE A 30 2.41 16.40 0.14
CA PHE A 30 2.77 16.24 1.54
C PHE A 30 3.66 15.00 1.79
N LEU A 31 3.30 13.83 1.25
CA LEU A 31 4.11 12.62 1.34
C LEU A 31 5.50 12.82 0.72
N LYS A 32 5.56 13.50 -0.43
CA LYS A 32 6.82 13.78 -1.11
C LYS A 32 7.75 14.68 -0.30
N GLU A 33 7.20 15.71 0.33
CA GLU A 33 7.98 16.67 1.10
C GLU A 33 8.36 16.14 2.48
N ASN A 34 7.49 15.34 3.12
CA ASN A 34 7.64 14.97 4.53
C ASN A 34 8.03 13.53 4.75
N ILE A 35 7.92 12.64 3.75
CA ILE A 35 8.32 11.23 3.89
C ILE A 35 9.40 10.88 2.86
N PHE A 36 9.26 11.29 1.59
CA PHE A 36 10.31 11.02 0.59
C PHE A 36 11.54 11.89 0.74
N HIS A 37 11.41 13.11 1.27
CA HIS A 37 12.61 13.91 1.54
C HIS A 37 13.51 13.24 2.60
N PHE A 38 12.94 12.64 3.64
CA PHE A 38 13.72 11.82 4.57
C PHE A 38 14.37 10.65 3.84
N HIS A 39 13.63 9.93 3.01
CA HIS A 39 14.17 8.82 2.21
C HIS A 39 15.40 9.19 1.39
N ASN A 40 15.35 10.25 0.59
CA ASN A 40 16.50 10.63 -0.25
C ASN A 40 17.78 10.90 0.56
N ASN A 41 17.63 11.32 1.82
CA ASN A 41 18.75 11.64 2.71
C ASN A 41 19.13 10.48 3.63
N SER A 42 18.22 9.57 3.96
CA SER A 42 18.41 8.49 4.94
C SER A 42 18.44 7.08 4.33
N SER A 43 18.13 6.94 3.04
CA SER A 43 18.07 5.63 2.40
C SER A 43 19.46 5.08 2.10
N PRO A 44 19.73 3.84 2.52
CA PRO A 44 20.94 3.14 2.09
C PRO A 44 20.89 2.70 0.61
N PHE A 45 19.75 2.88 -0.09
CA PHE A 45 19.53 2.43 -1.49
C PHE A 45 19.42 3.59 -2.48
N ASN A 46 20.04 4.73 -2.18
CA ASN A 46 20.03 5.89 -3.06
C ASN A 46 20.57 5.52 -4.46
N GLY A 47 19.78 5.80 -5.50
CA GLY A 47 20.14 5.55 -6.91
C GLY A 47 19.48 4.35 -7.58
N ASN A 48 18.70 3.53 -6.86
CA ASN A 48 17.92 2.46 -7.50
C ASN A 48 16.80 3.06 -8.38
N THR A 49 16.77 2.69 -9.66
CA THR A 49 15.65 3.02 -10.55
C THR A 49 14.42 2.21 -10.14
N ARG A 50 13.34 2.91 -9.77
CA ARG A 50 12.08 2.30 -9.33
C ARG A 50 10.90 3.02 -9.98
N HIS A 51 9.85 2.28 -10.27
CA HIS A 51 8.58 2.84 -10.69
C HIS A 51 7.83 3.39 -9.47
N ILE A 52 7.37 4.64 -9.54
CA ILE A 52 6.68 5.33 -8.44
C ILE A 52 5.17 5.20 -8.61
N TYR A 53 4.47 4.81 -7.55
CA TYR A 53 3.00 4.68 -7.50
C TYR A 53 2.40 5.80 -6.64
N CYS A 54 2.70 5.82 -5.33
CA CYS A 54 2.40 6.87 -4.35
C CYS A 54 1.07 7.65 -4.56
N ASP A 55 -0.02 6.94 -4.80
CA ASP A 55 -1.30 7.58 -5.12
C ASP A 55 -2.48 6.99 -4.35
N HIS A 56 -2.34 5.81 -3.74
CA HIS A 56 -3.45 5.19 -3.02
C HIS A 56 -3.04 4.16 -1.96
N SER A 57 -3.99 3.82 -1.10
CA SER A 57 -3.98 2.59 -0.30
C SER A 57 -5.11 1.67 -0.73
N THR A 58 -4.77 0.45 -1.15
CA THR A 58 -5.75 -0.53 -1.64
C THR A 58 -6.57 -1.10 -0.50
N LEU A 59 -7.90 -1.02 -0.63
CA LEU A 59 -8.86 -1.66 0.26
C LEU A 59 -9.09 -3.12 -0.15
N GLU A 60 -9.33 -3.34 -1.45
CA GLU A 60 -9.52 -4.68 -2.03
C GLU A 60 -9.15 -4.71 -3.52
N PHE A 61 -8.43 -5.75 -3.91
CA PHE A 61 -8.09 -6.03 -5.30
C PHE A 61 -9.09 -7.02 -5.90
N SER A 62 -9.68 -6.68 -7.04
CA SER A 62 -10.70 -7.49 -7.71
C SER A 62 -11.87 -7.90 -6.80
N PRO A 63 -12.56 -6.92 -6.16
CA PRO A 63 -13.65 -7.21 -5.25
C PRO A 63 -14.79 -7.96 -5.94
N LYS A 64 -15.42 -8.88 -5.20
CA LYS A 64 -16.63 -9.57 -5.64
C LYS A 64 -17.82 -8.59 -5.72
N SER A 65 -18.87 -8.98 -6.43
CA SER A 65 -20.05 -8.13 -6.64
C SER A 65 -20.67 -7.63 -5.33
N ASP A 66 -20.77 -8.49 -4.31
CA ASP A 66 -21.38 -8.13 -3.03
C ASP A 66 -20.53 -7.10 -2.28
N ALA A 67 -19.22 -7.36 -2.16
CA ALA A 67 -18.26 -6.40 -1.59
C ALA A 67 -18.26 -5.07 -2.34
N MET A 68 -18.33 -5.11 -3.68
CA MET A 68 -18.44 -3.89 -4.51
C MET A 68 -19.70 -3.08 -4.21
N ASN A 69 -20.82 -3.72 -3.89
CA ASN A 69 -22.05 -3.00 -3.51
C ASN A 69 -21.91 -2.30 -2.16
N GLU A 70 -21.18 -2.89 -1.22
CA GLU A 70 -20.83 -2.25 0.05
C GLU A 70 -19.92 -1.04 -0.20
N TYR A 71 -18.81 -1.20 -0.93
CA TYR A 71 -17.88 -0.09 -1.23
C TYR A 71 -18.54 1.10 -1.93
N LYS A 72 -19.51 0.85 -2.83
CA LYS A 72 -20.23 1.92 -3.54
C LYS A 72 -20.89 2.93 -2.61
N LEU A 73 -21.31 2.50 -1.42
CA LEU A 73 -21.92 3.38 -0.42
C LEU A 73 -20.94 4.42 0.14
N HIS A 74 -19.64 4.19 -0.04
CA HIS A 74 -18.56 5.04 0.46
C HIS A 74 -17.82 5.77 -0.66
N PHE A 75 -18.20 5.59 -1.93
CA PHE A 75 -17.51 6.27 -3.03
C PHE A 75 -17.63 7.79 -2.92
N GLY A 76 -16.50 8.48 -3.02
CA GLY A 76 -16.41 9.93 -2.84
C GLY A 76 -16.36 10.37 -1.37
N HIS A 77 -16.39 9.45 -0.41
CA HIS A 77 -16.21 9.77 1.00
C HIS A 77 -14.72 9.92 1.34
N VAL A 78 -14.44 10.83 2.26
CA VAL A 78 -13.09 11.03 2.81
C VAL A 78 -12.79 9.96 3.85
N GLN A 79 -11.69 9.25 3.66
CA GLN A 79 -11.12 8.31 4.63
C GLN A 79 -9.85 8.93 5.22
N HIS A 80 -9.85 9.16 6.53
CA HIS A 80 -8.69 9.58 7.28
C HIS A 80 -7.79 8.39 7.60
N MET A 81 -6.48 8.58 7.65
CA MET A 81 -5.50 7.54 7.88
C MET A 81 -4.33 8.12 8.68
N LYS A 82 -3.81 7.38 9.65
CA LYS A 82 -2.58 7.74 10.37
C LYS A 82 -1.42 6.95 9.78
N VAL A 83 -0.28 7.60 9.53
CA VAL A 83 0.96 6.92 9.18
C VAL A 83 1.58 6.31 10.44
N LEU A 84 1.98 5.04 10.34
CA LEU A 84 2.63 4.32 11.44
C LEU A 84 4.13 4.15 11.21
N ALA A 85 4.51 3.75 10.00
CA ALA A 85 5.90 3.45 9.68
C ALA A 85 6.17 3.61 8.19
N TYR A 86 7.44 3.81 7.85
CA TYR A 86 7.99 3.73 6.52
C TYR A 86 8.94 2.53 6.45
N ALA A 87 8.78 1.69 5.43
CA ALA A 87 9.65 0.56 5.17
C ALA A 87 10.22 0.63 3.75
N GLU A 88 11.44 0.15 3.62
CA GLU A 88 12.13 0.01 2.36
C GLU A 88 13.02 -1.23 2.37
N ASP A 89 13.10 -1.89 1.23
CA ASP A 89 14.21 -2.77 0.91
C ASP A 89 14.80 -2.39 -0.46
N GLU A 90 15.75 -3.18 -0.95
CA GLU A 90 16.36 -2.96 -2.26
C GLU A 90 15.32 -2.83 -3.40
N ASN A 91 14.17 -3.48 -3.27
CA ASN A 91 13.19 -3.66 -4.33
C ASN A 91 11.89 -2.86 -4.15
N ALA A 92 11.53 -2.40 -2.96
CA ALA A 92 10.30 -1.65 -2.76
C ALA A 92 10.31 -0.69 -1.59
N GLN A 93 9.36 0.24 -1.63
CA GLN A 93 9.09 1.22 -0.59
C GLN A 93 7.59 1.23 -0.29
N ALA A 94 7.25 1.21 1.01
CA ALA A 94 5.87 1.27 1.44
C ALA A 94 5.73 2.08 2.74
N ILE A 95 4.58 2.71 2.91
CA ILE A 95 4.18 3.38 4.16
C ILE A 95 3.05 2.57 4.78
N LEU A 96 3.23 2.10 6.02
CA LEU A 96 2.18 1.45 6.79
C LEU A 96 1.25 2.51 7.36
N ILE A 97 -0.04 2.28 7.23
CA ILE A 97 -1.07 3.20 7.70
C ILE A 97 -2.11 2.49 8.55
N HIS A 98 -2.72 3.25 9.45
CA HIS A 98 -3.91 2.87 10.20
C HIS A 98 -5.09 3.72 9.70
N PRO A 99 -6.10 3.13 9.05
CA PRO A 99 -7.33 3.84 8.75
C PRO A 99 -7.98 4.38 10.04
N ILE A 100 -8.50 5.61 10.04
CA ILE A 100 -9.21 6.25 11.17
C ILE A 100 -10.69 6.43 10.81
N GLY A 101 -11.61 5.97 11.66
CA GLY A 101 -13.04 6.06 11.41
C GLY A 101 -13.87 5.24 12.40
N ASP A 102 -15.20 5.34 12.28
CA ASP A 102 -16.12 4.53 13.07
C ASP A 102 -16.12 3.07 12.60
N LYS A 103 -16.68 2.18 13.42
CA LYS A 103 -16.75 0.72 13.17
C LYS A 103 -17.40 0.36 11.82
N ASP A 104 -18.10 1.26 11.17
CA ASP A 104 -18.74 1.02 9.87
C ASP A 104 -17.96 1.62 8.68
N ASN A 105 -16.91 2.42 8.94
CA ASN A 105 -16.14 3.11 7.90
C ASN A 105 -14.84 2.39 7.49
N HIS A 106 -14.36 1.41 8.27
CA HIS A 106 -13.19 0.63 7.86
C HIS A 106 -13.60 -0.62 7.08
N ILE A 107 -13.31 -0.60 5.78
CA ILE A 107 -13.73 -1.63 4.82
C ILE A 107 -12.53 -2.38 4.21
N SER A 108 -11.29 -2.04 4.61
CA SER A 108 -10.12 -2.68 4.02
C SER A 108 -10.03 -4.15 4.40
N ILE A 109 -10.00 -5.04 3.41
CA ILE A 109 -9.66 -6.45 3.65
C ILE A 109 -8.14 -6.64 3.79
N ASN A 110 -7.34 -5.66 3.39
CA ASN A 110 -5.90 -5.74 3.49
C ASN A 110 -5.47 -5.80 4.97
N GLN A 111 -4.71 -6.84 5.34
CA GLN A 111 -4.21 -7.01 6.70
C GLN A 111 -3.18 -5.94 7.07
N TYR A 112 -2.38 -5.48 6.11
CA TYR A 112 -1.40 -4.42 6.30
C TYR A 112 -1.77 -3.23 5.40
N PRO A 113 -2.78 -2.41 5.74
CA PRO A 113 -3.09 -1.22 4.96
C PRO A 113 -1.85 -0.37 4.79
N HIS A 114 -1.48 -0.11 3.54
CA HIS A 114 -0.26 0.59 3.20
C HIS A 114 -0.44 1.41 1.93
N ILE A 115 0.47 2.35 1.72
CA ILE A 115 0.65 3.07 0.45
C ILE A 115 1.93 2.54 -0.17
N THR A 116 1.85 1.98 -1.38
CA THR A 116 3.04 1.61 -2.14
C THR A 116 3.64 2.88 -2.72
N ILE A 117 4.91 3.12 -2.42
CA ILE A 117 5.63 4.30 -2.86
C ILE A 117 6.30 4.02 -4.19
N SER A 118 7.13 3.00 -4.23
CA SER A 118 7.80 2.57 -5.45
C SER A 118 8.17 1.09 -5.38
N VAL A 119 8.36 0.49 -6.55
CA VAL A 119 8.92 -0.86 -6.68
C VAL A 119 9.98 -0.88 -7.80
N SER A 120 10.96 -1.77 -7.68
CA SER A 120 11.96 -2.03 -8.72
C SER A 120 11.31 -2.62 -9.96
N ASP A 121 11.91 -2.39 -11.13
CA ASP A 121 11.45 -3.01 -12.38
C ASP A 121 11.86 -4.51 -12.51
N ILE A 122 12.37 -5.11 -11.43
CA ILE A 122 12.85 -6.49 -11.39
C ILE A 122 11.70 -7.41 -10.96
N LYS A 123 11.43 -8.47 -11.73
CA LYS A 123 10.48 -9.51 -11.30
C LYS A 123 11.07 -10.36 -10.15
N PRO A 124 10.27 -10.81 -9.18
CA PRO A 124 8.80 -10.76 -9.11
C PRO A 124 8.25 -9.56 -8.31
N TYR A 125 9.03 -8.48 -8.17
CA TYR A 125 8.68 -7.32 -7.35
C TYR A 125 7.70 -6.41 -8.10
N GLU A 126 6.44 -6.48 -7.69
CA GLU A 126 5.30 -5.73 -8.23
C GLU A 126 4.67 -4.93 -7.07
N PRO A 127 3.76 -3.96 -7.28
CA PRO A 127 3.17 -3.17 -6.18
C PRO A 127 2.57 -4.01 -5.04
N VAL A 128 2.04 -5.19 -5.36
CA VAL A 128 1.51 -6.14 -4.38
C VAL A 128 2.56 -6.62 -3.36
N TYR A 129 3.85 -6.59 -3.73
CA TYR A 129 4.98 -6.95 -2.87
C TYR A 129 5.04 -6.13 -1.58
N SER A 130 4.51 -4.89 -1.56
CA SER A 130 4.45 -4.10 -0.34
C SER A 130 3.71 -4.82 0.81
N ASN A 131 2.75 -5.70 0.52
CA ASN A 131 2.14 -6.57 1.55
C ASN A 131 3.16 -7.56 2.12
N ASP A 132 3.93 -8.20 1.24
CA ASP A 132 4.96 -9.16 1.62
C ASP A 132 6.11 -8.46 2.36
N LEU A 133 6.43 -7.20 2.03
CA LEU A 133 7.44 -6.41 2.76
C LEU A 133 7.06 -6.28 4.23
N TRP A 134 5.84 -5.82 4.53
CA TRP A 134 5.34 -5.71 5.92
C TRP A 134 5.26 -7.06 6.61
N LYS A 135 4.79 -8.08 5.89
CA LYS A 135 4.76 -9.45 6.41
C LYS A 135 6.15 -9.96 6.75
N ARG A 136 7.17 -9.69 5.93
CA ARG A 136 8.55 -10.10 6.20
C ARG A 136 9.11 -9.44 7.45
N PHE A 137 8.84 -8.15 7.70
CA PHE A 137 9.24 -7.51 8.96
C PHE A 137 8.63 -8.21 10.20
N MET A 138 7.35 -8.59 10.12
CA MET A 138 6.67 -9.35 11.17
C MET A 138 7.23 -10.77 11.34
N ASP A 139 7.38 -11.51 10.24
CA ASP A 139 7.85 -12.91 10.23
C ASP A 139 9.31 -13.02 10.69
N ASN A 140 10.14 -12.04 10.36
CA ASN A 140 11.53 -11.93 10.84
C ASN A 140 11.62 -11.42 12.29
N GLN A 141 10.47 -11.16 12.94
CA GLN A 141 10.38 -10.66 14.30
C GLN A 141 11.12 -9.33 14.53
N ILE A 142 11.27 -8.51 13.49
CA ILE A 142 11.90 -7.19 13.59
C ILE A 142 10.94 -6.20 14.28
N VAL A 143 9.65 -6.35 14.02
CA VAL A 143 8.61 -5.48 14.55
C VAL A 143 7.56 -6.28 15.32
N GLN A 144 6.93 -5.59 16.26
CA GLN A 144 5.69 -6.04 16.88
C GLN A 144 4.61 -5.01 16.57
N MET A 145 3.47 -5.49 16.06
CA MET A 145 2.29 -4.66 15.78
C MET A 145 1.21 -4.94 16.82
N GLN A 146 0.56 -3.89 17.31
CA GLN A 146 -0.73 -4.03 18.00
C GLN A 146 -1.84 -3.78 16.99
N PHE A 147 -2.82 -4.68 16.97
CA PHE A 147 -3.94 -4.62 16.05
C PHE A 147 -5.17 -4.03 16.73
N ASP A 148 -6.02 -3.37 15.96
CA ASP A 148 -7.34 -2.94 16.40
C ASP A 148 -8.35 -4.12 16.40
N GLU A 149 -9.62 -3.82 16.70
CA GLU A 149 -10.70 -4.80 16.71
C GLU A 149 -11.05 -5.39 15.32
N LYS A 150 -10.48 -4.84 14.24
CA LYS A 150 -10.65 -5.28 12.85
C LYS A 150 -9.39 -5.92 12.27
N ASP A 151 -8.45 -6.30 13.14
CA ASP A 151 -7.16 -6.89 12.77
C ASP A 151 -6.35 -5.98 11.83
N LYS A 152 -6.37 -4.66 12.06
CA LYS A 152 -5.51 -3.69 11.38
C LYS A 152 -4.44 -3.15 12.31
N PRO A 153 -3.19 -2.98 11.83
CA PRO A 153 -2.13 -2.34 12.60
C PRO A 153 -2.61 -0.98 13.11
N LYS A 154 -2.57 -0.81 14.42
CA LYS A 154 -2.90 0.44 15.12
C LYS A 154 -1.65 1.11 15.69
N SER A 155 -0.67 0.31 16.09
CA SER A 155 0.65 0.76 16.50
C SER A 155 1.68 -0.28 16.09
N ILE A 156 2.94 0.16 15.98
CA ILE A 156 4.08 -0.66 15.62
C ILE A 156 5.29 -0.22 16.45
N VAL A 157 6.06 -1.17 16.95
CA VAL A 157 7.32 -0.95 17.67
C VAL A 157 8.38 -1.90 17.13
N LEU A 158 9.66 -1.55 17.28
CA LEU A 158 10.76 -2.51 17.10
C LEU A 158 10.75 -3.49 18.26
N LYS A 159 10.95 -4.79 17.97
CA LYS A 159 10.80 -5.84 18.98
C LYS A 159 11.85 -5.78 20.10
N ASP A 160 13.09 -5.47 19.74
CA ASP A 160 14.22 -5.56 20.66
C ASP A 160 14.46 -4.26 21.45
N ASP A 161 13.90 -3.13 21.02
CA ASP A 161 13.98 -1.85 21.74
C ASP A 161 12.86 -0.89 21.32
N GLU A 162 11.92 -0.63 22.22
CA GLU A 162 10.79 0.29 21.98
C GLU A 162 11.21 1.77 21.91
N ASN A 163 12.44 2.11 22.30
CA ASN A 163 12.98 3.47 22.23
C ASN A 163 13.73 3.73 20.91
N ILE A 164 14.06 2.68 20.16
CA ILE A 164 14.64 2.81 18.83
C ILE A 164 13.51 2.96 17.81
N ARG A 165 13.67 3.94 16.93
CA ARG A 165 12.69 4.27 15.89
C ARG A 165 13.10 3.86 14.50
N GLU A 166 14.36 3.46 14.33
CA GLU A 166 14.91 3.11 13.03
C GLU A 166 15.64 1.78 13.13
N TRP A 167 15.41 0.92 12.16
CA TRP A 167 16.10 -0.36 12.03
C TRP A 167 16.70 -0.46 10.64
N ASN A 168 17.92 -1.00 10.57
CA ASN A 168 18.61 -1.28 9.33
C ASN A 168 19.27 -2.65 9.44
N GLY A 169 18.96 -3.55 8.51
CA GLY A 169 19.42 -4.92 8.56
C GLY A 169 18.94 -5.73 7.37
N LYS A 170 18.96 -7.05 7.50
CA LYS A 170 18.56 -7.96 6.43
C LYS A 170 17.21 -8.59 6.73
N LEU A 171 16.35 -8.63 5.72
CA LEU A 171 15.16 -9.48 5.74
C LEU A 171 15.53 -10.82 5.11
N THR A 172 15.29 -11.92 5.83
CA THR A 172 15.51 -13.26 5.28
C THR A 172 14.64 -13.49 4.06
N GLY A 173 15.18 -14.23 3.09
CA GLY A 173 14.44 -14.65 1.90
C GLY A 173 13.36 -15.68 2.23
N ASN A 174 12.41 -15.86 1.31
CA ASN A 174 11.43 -16.94 1.34
C ASN A 174 11.32 -17.62 -0.05
N SER A 175 10.30 -18.45 -0.26
CA SER A 175 10.11 -19.17 -1.53
C SER A 175 9.90 -18.27 -2.76
N LYS A 176 9.53 -16.99 -2.56
CA LYS A 176 9.20 -16.05 -3.63
C LYS A 176 10.20 -14.90 -3.75
N TYR A 177 10.79 -14.45 -2.65
CA TYR A 177 11.67 -13.28 -2.59
C TYR A 177 13.01 -13.62 -1.97
N VAL A 178 14.09 -13.07 -2.51
CA VAL A 178 15.44 -13.28 -1.99
C VAL A 178 15.67 -12.51 -0.69
N GLU A 179 16.75 -12.86 0.02
CA GLU A 179 17.27 -12.03 1.10
C GLU A 179 17.58 -10.62 0.56
N THR A 180 17.16 -9.60 1.31
CA THR A 180 17.36 -8.19 0.91
C THR A 180 17.84 -7.38 2.10
N GLN A 181 18.72 -6.42 1.84
CA GLN A 181 18.96 -5.36 2.82
C GLN A 181 17.70 -4.51 2.91
N ALA A 182 17.36 -4.07 4.12
CA ALA A 182 16.14 -3.33 4.41
C ALA A 182 16.34 -2.29 5.50
N TYR A 183 15.47 -1.28 5.46
CA TYR A 183 15.38 -0.18 6.40
C TYR A 183 13.93 0.01 6.82
N LEU A 184 13.73 0.35 8.08
CA LEU A 184 12.43 0.63 8.66
C LEU A 184 12.55 1.85 9.56
N LYS A 185 11.54 2.74 9.49
CA LYS A 185 11.37 3.88 10.38
C LYS A 185 9.96 3.90 10.94
N ILE A 186 9.84 4.03 12.26
CA ILE A 186 8.59 4.17 12.98
C ILE A 186 8.37 5.66 13.28
N PHE A 187 7.16 6.16 13.05
CA PHE A 187 6.83 7.57 13.30
C PHE A 187 6.15 7.74 14.66
N ASP A 188 6.66 8.69 15.46
CA ASP A 188 6.06 9.08 16.74
C ASP A 188 4.93 10.09 16.58
N ASP A 189 4.99 10.90 15.51
CA ASP A 189 4.03 11.94 15.25
C ASP A 189 2.71 11.38 14.69
N ASN A 190 1.61 12.07 14.99
CA ASN A 190 0.35 11.89 14.28
C ASN A 190 0.48 12.51 12.88
N ILE A 191 1.16 11.79 11.98
CA ILE A 191 1.13 12.13 10.57
C ILE A 191 -0.21 11.64 10.02
N ASP A 192 -1.16 12.57 9.95
CA ASP A 192 -2.48 12.32 9.43
C ASP A 192 -2.52 12.56 7.92
N LEU A 193 -3.05 11.56 7.22
CA LEU A 193 -3.38 11.61 5.81
C LEU A 193 -4.90 11.52 5.65
N TYR A 194 -5.37 11.93 4.48
CA TYR A 194 -6.69 11.57 4.03
C TYR A 194 -6.67 11.23 2.56
N GLY A 195 -7.69 10.49 2.13
CA GLY A 195 -7.95 10.25 0.72
C GLY A 195 -9.41 10.00 0.47
N ILE A 196 -9.75 9.73 -0.78
CA ILE A 196 -11.12 9.53 -1.24
C ILE A 196 -11.30 8.07 -1.60
N VAL A 197 -12.29 7.42 -1.00
CA VAL A 197 -12.64 6.03 -1.34
C VAL A 197 -13.23 6.01 -2.75
N CYS A 198 -12.67 5.18 -3.63
CA CYS A 198 -13.15 5.04 -5.01
C CYS A 198 -12.67 3.71 -5.63
N VAL A 199 -13.26 3.33 -6.76
CA VAL A 199 -12.72 2.30 -7.65
C VAL A 199 -11.82 2.95 -8.71
N ASP A 200 -10.74 2.27 -9.09
CA ASP A 200 -9.67 2.80 -9.94
C ASP A 200 -10.15 3.41 -11.27
N ASN A 201 -11.13 2.79 -11.93
CA ASN A 201 -11.66 3.29 -13.19
C ASN A 201 -12.48 4.59 -13.04
N LEU A 202 -13.17 4.80 -11.91
CA LEU A 202 -13.89 6.03 -11.62
C LEU A 202 -12.95 7.14 -11.16
N TRP A 203 -11.88 6.78 -10.45
CA TRP A 203 -10.82 7.71 -10.07
C TRP A 203 -10.11 8.31 -11.31
N LYS A 204 -9.66 7.45 -12.24
CA LYS A 204 -8.99 7.86 -13.49
C LYS A 204 -9.85 8.77 -14.38
N ASN A 205 -11.18 8.68 -14.25
CA ASN A 205 -12.15 9.50 -14.99
C ASN A 205 -12.66 10.71 -14.18
N ASN A 206 -12.01 11.04 -13.06
CA ASN A 206 -12.35 12.17 -12.17
C ASN A 206 -13.82 12.16 -11.69
N LYS A 207 -14.42 10.97 -11.57
CA LYS A 207 -15.83 10.83 -11.14
C LYS A 207 -15.99 10.83 -9.63
N CYS A 208 -14.96 10.44 -8.88
CA CYS A 208 -14.96 10.49 -7.41
C CYS A 208 -14.32 11.76 -6.83
N GLN A 209 -13.72 12.64 -7.66
CA GLN A 209 -12.95 13.80 -7.21
C GLN A 209 -13.79 15.08 -6.98
N LYS A 210 -15.12 15.02 -7.19
CA LYS A 210 -16.00 16.21 -7.29
C LYS A 210 -17.00 16.37 -6.13
N ASN A 211 -16.61 16.06 -4.91
CA ASN A 211 -17.44 16.34 -3.73
C ASN A 211 -16.89 17.53 -2.95
#